data_AF-A0A7W2A9D3-F1
#
_entry.id   AF-A0A7W2A9D3-F1
#
_cell.length_a   1.000
_cell.length_b   1.000
_cell.length_c   1.000
_cell.angle_alpha   90.00
_cell.angle_beta   90.00
_cell.angle_gamma   90.00
#
_symmetry.space_group_name_H-M   'P 1'
#
loop_
_entity.id
_entity.type
_entity.pdbx_description
1 polymer ?
#
loop_
_entity_poly.entity_id
_entity_poly.type
_entity_poly.pdbx_seq_one_letter_code
_entity_poly.pdbx_strand_id
1 'polypeptide(L)' 'MTEKEYFKLLDRLVKGAEKLSNPLLTDAKKKQYRRLYDEIERHILEYKGLL' A
#
# COMPACT_ATOMS: atom_id res chain seq x y z
N MET A 1 -16.47 -1.11 -1.72
CA MET A 1 -15.59 0.03 -1.39
C MET A 1 -16.29 1.32 -1.76
N THR A 2 -16.30 2.30 -0.85
CA THR A 2 -16.79 3.67 -1.07
C THR A 2 -15.65 4.59 -1.51
N GLU A 3 -15.97 5.75 -2.07
CA GLU A 3 -14.97 6.76 -2.46
C GLU A 3 -14.10 7.20 -1.26
N LYS A 4 -14.71 7.35 -0.07
CA LYS A 4 -13.97 7.68 1.17
C LYS A 4 -12.97 6.59 1.55
N GLU A 5 -13.33 5.32 1.38
CA GLU A 5 -12.42 4.19 1.64
C GLU A 5 -11.29 4.15 0.61
N TYR A 6 -11.60 4.40 -0.65
CA TYR A 6 -10.62 4.50 -1.72
C TYR A 6 -9.55 5.56 -1.43
N PHE A 7 -9.94 6.78 -1.06
CA PHE A 7 -8.99 7.83 -0.70
C PHE A 7 -8.14 7.46 0.53
N LYS A 8 -8.72 6.77 1.52
CA LYS A 8 -7.94 6.24 2.65
C LYS A 8 -6.91 5.19 2.22
N LEU A 9 -7.25 4.33 1.27
CA LEU A 9 -6.32 3.34 0.74
C LEU A 9 -5.18 4.02 -0.03
N LEU A 10 -5.47 5.04 -0.84
CA LEU A 10 -4.44 5.83 -1.53
C LEU A 10 -3.45 6.48 -0.54
N ASP A 11 -3.95 7.13 0.51
CA ASP A 11 -3.09 7.71 1.56
C ASP A 11 -2.22 6.65 2.25
N ARG A 12 -2.79 5.46 2.53
CA ARG A 12 -2.02 4.34 3.08
C ARG A 12 -0.97 3.80 2.10
N LEU A 13 -1.27 3.77 0.80
CA LEU A 13 -0.34 3.33 -0.24
C LEU A 13 0.89 4.26 -0.28
N VAL A 14 0.67 5.59 -0.26
CA VAL A 14 1.76 6.58 -0.20
C VAL A 14 2.63 6.37 1.04
N LYS A 15 2.01 6.23 2.23
CA LYS A 15 2.73 5.94 3.48
C LYS A 15 3.51 4.64 3.41
N GLY A 16 2.96 3.60 2.79
CA GLY A 16 3.65 2.33 2.56
C GLY A 16 4.92 2.51 1.72
N ALA A 17 4.83 3.28 0.63
CA ALA A 17 5.99 3.62 -0.21
C ALA A 17 7.06 4.40 0.57
N GLU A 18 6.68 5.39 1.39
CA GLU A 18 7.61 6.13 2.26
C GLU A 18 8.30 5.22 3.28
N LYS A 19 7.59 4.24 3.86
CA LYS A 19 8.20 3.28 4.77
C LYS A 19 9.18 2.35 4.05
N LEU A 20 8.84 1.92 2.84
CA LEU A 20 9.68 1.04 2.03
C LEU A 20 10.93 1.73 1.47
N SER A 21 10.90 3.06 1.31
CA SER A 21 12.07 3.84 0.88
C SER A 21 13.05 4.17 2.01
N ASN A 22 12.70 3.89 3.27
CA ASN A 22 13.59 4.11 4.41
C ASN A 22 14.81 3.15 4.35
N PRO A 23 16.05 3.67 4.23
CA PRO A 23 17.25 2.85 4.10
C PRO A 23 17.62 2.10 5.39
N LEU A 24 17.09 2.50 6.54
CA LEU A 24 17.33 1.84 7.84
C LEU A 24 16.35 0.69 8.12
N LEU A 25 15.50 0.36 7.16
CA LEU A 25 14.50 -0.68 7.33
C LEU A 25 15.14 -2.08 7.25
N THR A 26 14.92 -2.89 8.28
CA THR A 26 15.38 -4.29 8.26
C THR A 26 14.65 -5.11 7.20
N ASP A 27 15.27 -6.16 6.69
CA ASP A 27 14.66 -7.02 5.66
C ASP A 27 13.33 -7.63 6.10
N ALA A 28 13.22 -8.01 7.38
CA ALA A 28 11.98 -8.52 7.96
C ALA A 28 10.85 -7.47 7.89
N LYS A 29 11.13 -6.21 8.28
CA LYS A 29 10.16 -5.11 8.19
C LYS A 29 9.85 -4.75 6.74
N LYS A 30 10.86 -4.77 5.85
CA LYS A 30 10.69 -4.52 4.42
C LYS A 30 9.75 -5.53 3.78
N LYS A 31 9.89 -6.82 4.13
CA LYS A 31 8.99 -7.89 3.68
C LYS A 31 7.57 -7.69 4.20
N GLN A 32 7.41 -7.32 5.47
CA GLN A 32 6.09 -7.05 6.05
C GLN A 32 5.41 -5.85 5.37
N TYR A 33 6.11 -4.72 5.21
CA TYR A 33 5.57 -3.52 4.59
C TYR A 33 5.26 -3.71 3.11
N ARG A 34 6.07 -4.51 2.40
CA ARG A 34 5.80 -4.85 1.01
C ARG A 34 4.50 -5.64 0.87
N ARG A 35 4.28 -6.67 1.70
CA ARG A 35 3.01 -7.43 1.69
C ARG A 35 1.79 -6.53 1.89
N LEU A 36 1.85 -5.63 2.87
CA LEU A 36 0.77 -4.66 3.15
C LEU A 36 0.57 -3.70 1.98
N TYR A 37 1.66 -3.21 1.39
CA TYR A 37 1.62 -2.33 0.22
C TYR A 37 0.95 -3.01 -0.97
N ASP A 38 1.39 -4.23 -1.31
CA ASP A 38 0.86 -5.01 -2.43
C ASP A 38 -0.64 -5.33 -2.24
N GLU A 39 -1.08 -5.63 -1.02
CA GLU A 39 -2.50 -5.88 -0.70
C GLU A 39 -3.35 -4.61 -0.89
N ILE A 40 -2.86 -3.46 -0.42
CA ILE A 40 -3.55 -2.17 -0.60
C ILE A 40 -3.62 -1.80 -2.08
N GLU A 41 -2.52 -1.96 -2.81
CA GLU A 41 -2.46 -1.71 -4.26
C GLU A 41 -3.48 -2.59 -4.99
N ARG A 42 -3.54 -3.89 -4.67
CA ARG A 42 -4.50 -4.81 -5.26
C ARG A 42 -5.94 -4.34 -5.08
N HIS A 43 -6.32 -3.94 -3.87
CA HIS A 43 -7.68 -3.44 -3.60
C HIS A 43 -8.00 -2.17 -4.40
N ILE A 44 -7.03 -1.26 -4.53
CA ILE A 44 -7.17 -0.02 -5.32
C ILE A 44 -7.39 -0.37 -6.80
N LEU A 45 -6.61 -1.30 -7.35
CA LEU A 45 -6.70 -1.71 -8.75
C LEU A 45 -8.02 -2.45 -9.05
N GLU A 46 -8.43 -3.38 -8.19
CA GLU A 46 -9.73 -4.09 -8.30
C GLU A 46 -10.90 -3.08 -8.32
N TYR A 47 -10.87 -2.06 -7.46
CA TYR A 47 -11.91 -1.03 -7.42
C TYR A 47 -11.95 -0.14 -8.66
N LYS A 48 -10.79 0.08 -9.29
CA LYS A 48 -10.69 0.84 -10.53
C LYS A 48 -10.92 0.00 -11.79
N GLY A 49 -11.10 -1.32 -11.66
CA GLY A 49 -11.20 -2.24 -12.79
C GLY A 49 -9.92 -2.29 -13.61
N LEU A 50 -8.76 -2.10 -12.96
CA LEU A 50 -7.44 -2.14 -13.58
C LEU A 50 -6.71 -3.49 -13.36
N LEU A 51 -7.36 -4.39 -12.63
CA LEU A 51 -6.94 -5.76 -12.33
C LEU A 51 -8.17 -6.66 -12.44
#